data_AF-A0A0N0SZQ5-F1
#
_entry.id   AF-A0A0N0SZQ5-F1
#
_cell.length_a   1.000
_cell.length_b   1.000
_cell.length_c   1.000
_cell.angle_alpha   90.00
_cell.angle_beta   90.00
_cell.angle_gamma   90.00
#
_symmetry.space_group_name_H-M   'P 1'
#
loop_
_entity.id
_entity.type
_entity.pdbx_description
1 polymer ?
#
loop_
_entity_poly.entity_id
_entity_poly.type
_entity_poly.pdbx_seq_one_letter_code
_entity_poly.pdbx_strand_id
1 'polypeptide(L)' 'AMVSVQASEAEVLESLAAFAGRGRVDVAAVNGPSSTVISGDEDAVVEVAGGWEASGRKTRRLRVSHA' A
#
# COMPACT_ATOMS: atom_id res chain seq x y z
N ALA A 1 8.27 -4.46 3.94
CA ALA A 1 7.99 -3.05 4.24
C ALA A 1 6.49 -2.84 4.50
N MET A 2 6.12 -1.70 5.09
CA MET A 2 4.73 -1.35 5.38
C MET A 2 4.50 0.15 5.19
N VAL A 3 3.42 0.53 4.51
CA VAL A 3 3.10 1.92 4.15
C VAL A 3 1.60 2.17 4.34
N SER A 4 1.25 3.31 4.93
CA SER A 4 -0.12 3.82 4.91
C SER A 4 -0.33 4.68 3.66
N VAL A 5 -1.45 4.49 2.97
CA VAL A 5 -1.87 5.18 1.76
C VAL A 5 -3.18 5.91 2.03
N GLN A 6 -3.28 7.17 1.61
CA GLN A 6 -4.51 7.96 1.69
C GLN A 6 -5.47 7.59 0.54
N ALA A 7 -6.00 6.38 0.59
CA ALA A 7 -6.98 5.83 -0.34
C ALA A 7 -7.89 4.82 0.36
N SER A 8 -9.07 4.58 -0.21
CA SER A 8 -9.96 3.53 0.23
C SER A 8 -9.39 2.14 -0.06
N GLU A 9 -9.91 1.12 0.61
CA GLU A 9 -9.49 -0.27 0.37
C GLU A 9 -9.72 -0.67 -1.10
N ALA A 10 -10.87 -0.33 -1.67
CA ALA A 10 -11.21 -0.68 -3.05
C ALA A 10 -10.22 -0.07 -4.06
N GLU A 11 -9.90 1.22 -3.91
CA GLU A 11 -8.89 1.90 -4.74
C GLU A 11 -7.52 1.23 -4.62
N VAL A 12 -7.12 0.84 -3.40
CA VAL A 12 -5.86 0.13 -3.18
C VAL A 12 -5.89 -1.23 -3.84
N LEU A 13 -6.94 -2.03 -3.66
CA LEU A 13 -7.06 -3.36 -4.28
C LEU A 13 -6.99 -3.28 -5.81
N GLU A 14 -7.60 -2.27 -6.45
CA GLU A 14 -7.47 -2.03 -7.88
C GLU A 14 -6.00 -1.76 -8.28
N SER A 15 -5.29 -0.93 -7.51
CA SER A 15 -3.86 -0.67 -7.76
C SER A 15 -2.98 -1.92 -7.57
N LEU A 16 -3.36 -2.79 -6.63
CA LEU A 16 -2.65 -4.04 -6.35
C LEU A 16 -2.95 -5.14 -7.38
N ALA A 17 -4.02 -5.00 -8.19
CA ALA A 17 -4.35 -5.98 -9.23
C ALA A 17 -3.20 -6.17 -10.25
N ALA A 18 -2.40 -5.12 -10.49
CA ALA A 18 -1.19 -5.21 -11.31
C ALA A 18 -0.08 -6.08 -10.69
N PHE A 19 -0.11 -6.27 -9.36
CA PHE A 19 0.81 -7.09 -8.58
C PHE A 19 0.20 -8.45 -8.18
N ALA A 20 -1.11 -8.64 -8.41
CA ALA A 20 -1.82 -9.86 -8.11
C ALA A 20 -1.23 -11.04 -8.90
N GLY A 21 -0.85 -12.09 -8.19
CA GLY A 21 -0.19 -13.28 -8.74
C GLY A 21 1.22 -13.51 -8.23
N ARG A 22 1.87 -12.51 -7.62
CA ARG A 22 3.19 -12.69 -6.99
C ARG A 22 3.18 -12.68 -5.45
N GLY A 23 2.06 -12.31 -4.81
CA GLY A 23 1.94 -12.27 -3.34
C GLY A 23 2.93 -11.33 -2.65
N ARG A 24 3.49 -10.35 -3.40
CA ARG A 24 4.58 -9.48 -2.94
C ARG A 24 4.10 -8.27 -2.16
N VAL A 25 2.83 -7.91 -2.28
CA VAL A 25 2.23 -6.77 -1.59
C VAL A 25 0.73 -7.05 -1.42
N ASP A 26 0.21 -6.76 -0.25
CA ASP A 26 -1.20 -6.95 0.10
C ASP A 26 -1.67 -5.86 1.07
N VAL A 27 -2.99 -5.74 1.23
CA VAL A 27 -3.61 -4.91 2.26
C VAL A 27 -3.37 -5.55 3.64
N ALA A 28 -2.68 -4.82 4.51
CA ALA A 28 -2.43 -5.22 5.88
C ALA A 28 -3.56 -4.80 6.83
N ALA A 29 -4.16 -3.64 6.58
CA ALA A 29 -5.22 -3.09 7.41
C ALA A 29 -6.00 -1.99 6.67
N VAL A 30 -7.28 -1.84 7.03
CA VAL A 30 -8.12 -0.70 6.65
C VAL A 30 -8.37 0.13 7.90
N ASN A 31 -7.69 1.27 8.01
CA ASN A 31 -7.78 2.17 9.18
C ASN A 31 -8.96 3.14 9.09
N GLY A 32 -9.57 3.28 7.91
CA GLY A 32 -10.73 4.12 7.68
C GLY A 32 -11.11 4.20 6.19
N PRO A 33 -12.18 4.95 5.85
CA PRO A 33 -12.72 5.00 4.49
C PRO A 33 -11.75 5.57 3.44
N SER A 34 -10.70 6.27 3.87
CA SER A 34 -9.65 6.85 3.01
C SER A 34 -8.25 6.59 3.54
N SER A 35 -8.07 5.56 4.37
CA SER A 35 -6.79 5.21 4.97
C SER A 35 -6.61 3.70 5.01
N THR A 36 -5.71 3.21 4.17
CA THR A 36 -5.42 1.79 4.02
C THR A 36 -3.92 1.57 4.17
N VAL A 37 -3.52 0.45 4.79
CA VAL A 37 -2.12 0.07 4.96
C VAL A 37 -1.82 -1.09 4.04
N ILE A 38 -0.73 -0.99 3.29
CA ILE A 38 -0.18 -2.09 2.51
C ILE A 38 1.11 -2.60 3.15
N SER A 39 1.36 -3.90 2.99
CA SER A 39 2.59 -4.55 3.45
C SER A 39 3.04 -5.64 2.50
N GLY A 40 4.34 -5.93 2.51
CA GLY A 40 4.93 -6.98 1.68
C GLY A 40 6.41 -6.72 1.41
N ASP A 41 6.91 -7.22 0.29
CA ASP A 41 8.24 -6.96 -0.23
C ASP A 41 8.51 -5.47 -0.34
N GLU A 42 9.72 -5.04 0.00
CA GLU A 42 10.05 -3.62 0.09
C GLU A 42 9.97 -2.89 -1.24
N ASP A 43 10.51 -3.48 -2.31
CA ASP A 43 10.48 -2.90 -3.66
C ASP A 43 9.04 -2.77 -4.17
N ALA A 44 8.20 -3.81 -3.98
CA ALA A 44 6.80 -3.78 -4.39
C ALA A 44 5.99 -2.72 -3.62
N VAL A 45 6.17 -2.63 -2.30
CA VAL A 45 5.48 -1.62 -1.47
C VAL A 45 5.92 -0.20 -1.86
N VAL A 46 7.21 0.00 -2.13
CA VAL A 46 7.74 1.31 -2.56
C VAL A 46 7.22 1.69 -3.95
N GLU A 47 7.14 0.74 -4.89
CA GLU A 47 6.59 0.97 -6.22
C GLU A 47 5.12 1.41 -6.17
N VAL A 48 4.29 0.66 -5.44
CA VAL A 48 2.87 1.02 -5.23
C VAL A 48 2.74 2.39 -4.57
N ALA A 49 3.49 2.64 -3.49
CA ALA A 49 3.45 3.92 -2.79
C ALA A 49 3.88 5.09 -3.70
N GLY A 50 4.91 4.92 -4.51
CA GLY A 50 5.37 5.91 -5.47
C GLY A 50 4.32 6.26 -6.52
N GLY A 51 3.54 5.28 -7.00
CA GLY A 51 2.42 5.52 -7.92
C GLY A 51 1.33 6.39 -7.30
N TRP A 52 1.01 6.15 -6.02
CA TRP A 52 0.05 6.97 -5.27
C TRP A 52 0.55 8.39 -5.02
N GLU A 53 1.82 8.56 -4.65
CA GLU A 53 2.45 9.88 -4.48
C GLU A 53 2.47 10.68 -5.78
N ALA A 54 2.82 10.05 -6.89
CA ALA A 54 2.80 10.67 -8.22
C ALA A 54 1.37 11.11 -8.62
N SER A 55 0.35 10.44 -8.09
CA SER A 55 -1.07 10.77 -8.28
C SER A 55 -1.59 11.83 -7.27
N GLY A 56 -0.70 12.40 -6.44
CA GLY A 56 -1.05 13.42 -5.44
C GLY A 56 -1.66 12.86 -4.14
N ARG A 57 -1.67 11.55 -3.94
CA ARG A 57 -2.12 10.93 -2.68
C ARG A 57 -0.98 10.88 -1.68
N LYS A 58 -1.29 11.13 -0.40
CA LYS A 58 -0.29 11.00 0.67
C LYS A 58 0.01 9.54 0.94
N THR A 59 1.30 9.22 1.07
CA THR A 59 1.75 7.96 1.65
C THR A 59 2.67 8.20 2.84
N ARG A 60 2.75 7.21 3.74
CA ARG A 60 3.63 7.27 4.90
C ARG A 60 4.19 5.89 5.20
N ARG A 61 5.51 5.76 5.12
CA ARG A 61 6.21 4.55 5.57
C ARG A 61 6.04 4.36 7.07
N LEU A 62 5.62 3.16 7.47
CA LEU A 62 5.44 2.79 8.86
C LEU A 62 6.73 2.14 9.37
N ARG A 63 7.21 2.60 10.52
CA ARG A 63 8.30 1.93 11.24
C ARG A 63 7.68 0.80 12.05
N VAL A 64 7.71 -0.40 11.49
CA VAL A 64 7.29 -1.62 12.18
C VAL A 64 8.52 -2.47 12.49
N SER A 65 8.57 -3.04 13.69
CA SER A 65 9.71 -3.82 14.16
C SER A 65 9.64 -5.28 13.73
N HIS A 66 8.46 -5.77 13.31
CA HIS A 66 8.24 -7.13 12.84
C HIS A 66 7.19 -7.11 11.73
N ALA A 67 7.49 -7.79 10.63
CA ALA A 67 6.53 -8.27 9.63
C ALA A 67 6.81 -9.77 9.48
#